data_AF-A0A2G5L5H3-F1
#
_entry.id   AF-A0A2G5L5H3-F1
#
_cell.length_a   1.000
_cell.length_b   1.000
_cell.length_c   1.000
_cell.angle_alpha   90.00
_cell.angle_beta   90.00
_cell.angle_gamma   90.00
#
_symmetry.space_group_name_H-M   'P 1'
#
loop_
_entity.id
_entity.type
_entity.pdbx_description
1 polymer ?
#
loop_
_entity_poly.entity_id
_entity_poly.type
_entity_poly.pdbx_seq_one_letter_code
_entity_poly.pdbx_strand_id
1 'polypeptide(L)'
;MRLTLLTLLFFFSWVVTSAQSSCACCTVQHGQFDFWLGEWNVSSPENKVLGQSSVTKMEKDCIVREEWSGASGVTGRSFNYYDVEESTWKQLWLDSGGSNLNLTGEFKDGSMVLQSGLKRGKKISWYYDRITWTKIDNNTVSQMWEILDANERRVSVAFHGVYRRKI
;
A
#
# COMPACT_ATOMS: atom_id res chain seq x y z
N MET A 1 -14.68 -71.27 -20.84
CA MET A 1 -14.47 -70.04 -21.64
C MET A 1 -14.81 -68.85 -20.76
N ARG A 2 -13.82 -68.10 -20.30
CA ARG A 2 -14.01 -66.96 -19.37
C ARG A 2 -14.46 -65.72 -20.17
N LEU A 3 -15.63 -65.18 -19.84
CA LEU A 3 -16.10 -63.87 -20.31
C LEU A 3 -15.30 -62.79 -19.57
N THR A 4 -14.61 -61.92 -20.31
CA THR A 4 -13.87 -60.80 -19.73
C THR A 4 -14.66 -59.52 -20.03
N LEU A 5 -15.22 -58.89 -18.99
CA LEU A 5 -15.95 -57.63 -19.07
C LEU A 5 -14.93 -56.48 -19.18
N LEU A 6 -14.93 -55.73 -20.27
CA LEU A 6 -14.18 -54.46 -20.38
C LEU A 6 -15.03 -53.34 -19.77
N THR A 7 -14.64 -52.85 -18.59
CA THR A 7 -15.15 -51.61 -18.01
C THR A 7 -14.40 -50.41 -18.58
N LEU A 8 -15.07 -49.62 -19.41
CA LEU A 8 -14.55 -48.36 -19.94
C LEU A 8 -14.67 -47.26 -18.85
N LEU A 9 -13.55 -46.88 -18.23
CA LEU A 9 -13.48 -45.76 -17.29
C LEU A 9 -13.40 -44.43 -18.07
N PHE A 10 -14.54 -43.75 -18.21
CA PHE A 10 -14.60 -42.37 -18.71
C PHE A 10 -14.09 -41.41 -17.61
N PHE A 11 -12.85 -40.93 -17.74
CA PHE A 11 -12.34 -39.81 -16.96
C PHE A 11 -12.98 -38.51 -17.46
N PHE A 12 -13.96 -38.00 -16.74
CA PHE A 12 -14.58 -36.71 -17.02
C PHE A 12 -13.67 -35.60 -16.46
N SER A 13 -12.79 -35.05 -17.32
CA SER A 13 -11.93 -33.94 -16.96
C SER A 13 -12.76 -32.66 -16.82
N TRP A 14 -13.08 -32.25 -15.59
CA TRP A 14 -13.60 -30.91 -15.32
C TRP A 14 -12.49 -29.90 -15.59
N VAL A 15 -12.54 -29.28 -16.77
CA VAL A 15 -11.80 -28.06 -17.04
C VAL A 15 -12.49 -26.95 -16.25
N VAL A 16 -11.94 -26.60 -15.09
CA VAL A 16 -12.36 -25.40 -14.36
C VAL A 16 -11.78 -24.21 -15.09
N THR A 17 -12.55 -23.62 -16.00
CA THR A 17 -12.20 -22.37 -16.65
C THR A 17 -12.33 -21.26 -15.62
N SER A 18 -11.23 -20.77 -15.06
CA SER A 18 -11.24 -19.55 -14.25
C SER A 18 -11.65 -18.40 -15.15
N ALA A 19 -12.85 -17.86 -14.97
CA ALA A 19 -13.27 -16.62 -15.61
C ALA A 19 -12.36 -15.50 -15.09
N GLN A 20 -11.31 -15.18 -15.85
CA GLN A 20 -10.46 -14.03 -15.56
C GLN A 20 -11.29 -12.80 -15.91
N SER A 21 -11.92 -12.22 -14.90
CA SER A 21 -12.58 -10.91 -15.01
C SER A 21 -11.58 -9.95 -15.67
N SER A 22 -11.89 -9.52 -16.89
CA SER A 22 -11.03 -8.62 -17.68
C SER A 22 -11.19 -7.20 -17.15
N CYS A 23 -10.61 -6.95 -15.99
CA CYS A 23 -10.58 -5.66 -15.31
C CYS A 23 -9.17 -5.08 -15.45
N ALA A 24 -9.06 -3.80 -15.81
CA ALA A 24 -7.78 -3.14 -16.11
C ALA A 24 -6.79 -3.16 -14.93
N CYS A 25 -7.32 -3.08 -13.71
CA CYS A 25 -6.54 -2.93 -12.47
C CYS A 25 -6.76 -4.10 -11.49
N CYS A 26 -7.06 -5.30 -12.01
CA CYS A 26 -7.25 -6.52 -11.21
C CYS A 26 -6.05 -7.48 -11.27
N THR A 27 -4.87 -7.00 -11.65
CA THR A 27 -3.63 -7.79 -11.60
C THR A 27 -3.19 -7.99 -10.15
N VAL A 28 -2.31 -8.97 -9.90
CA VAL A 28 -1.67 -9.15 -8.58
C VAL A 28 -1.03 -7.86 -8.07
N GLN A 29 -0.36 -7.11 -8.95
CA GLN A 29 0.34 -5.87 -8.62
C GLN A 29 -0.61 -4.82 -8.03
N HIS A 30 -1.72 -4.52 -8.72
CA HIS A 30 -2.76 -3.60 -8.24
C HIS A 30 -3.39 -4.00 -6.89
N GLY A 31 -3.32 -5.28 -6.51
CA GLY A 31 -3.78 -5.79 -5.21
C GLY A 31 -2.74 -5.75 -4.09
N GLN A 32 -1.48 -5.41 -4.37
CA GLN A 32 -0.40 -5.48 -3.38
C GLN A 32 -0.59 -4.55 -2.19
N PHE A 33 -1.28 -3.41 -2.37
CA PHE A 33 -1.50 -2.43 -1.30
C PHE A 33 -2.86 -2.60 -0.59
N ASP A 34 -3.63 -3.64 -0.92
CA ASP A 34 -5.00 -3.81 -0.42
C ASP A 34 -5.07 -4.08 1.09
N PHE A 35 -3.96 -4.51 1.71
CA PHE A 35 -3.89 -4.70 3.15
C PHE A 35 -4.11 -3.42 3.95
N TRP A 36 -3.97 -2.26 3.32
CA TRP A 36 -4.17 -0.95 3.94
C TRP A 36 -5.60 -0.40 3.78
N LEU A 37 -6.46 -1.06 2.99
CA LEU A 37 -7.84 -0.63 2.79
C LEU A 37 -8.66 -0.72 4.08
N GLY A 38 -9.45 0.32 4.34
CA GLY A 38 -10.38 0.38 5.45
C GLY A 38 -10.44 1.72 6.17
N GLU A 39 -11.15 1.69 7.28
CA GLU A 39 -11.28 2.81 8.21
C GLU A 39 -10.40 2.58 9.43
N TRP A 40 -9.62 3.59 9.82
CA TRP A 40 -8.55 3.44 10.80
C TRP A 40 -8.57 4.52 11.88
N ASN A 41 -8.29 4.10 13.10
CA ASN A 41 -7.79 4.97 14.17
C ASN A 41 -6.27 4.84 14.19
N VAL A 42 -5.54 5.97 14.20
CA VAL A 42 -4.09 5.98 14.10
C VAL A 42 -3.47 6.54 15.36
N SER A 43 -2.57 5.77 15.97
CA SER A 43 -1.80 6.16 17.15
C SER A 43 -0.29 6.02 16.92
N SER A 44 0.53 6.62 17.77
CA SER A 44 1.95 6.26 17.85
C SER A 44 2.12 4.87 18.49
N PRO A 45 3.32 4.26 18.44
CA PRO A 45 3.62 3.04 19.20
C PRO A 45 3.40 3.20 20.71
N GLU A 46 3.57 4.40 21.24
CA GLU A 46 3.33 4.77 22.64
C GLU A 46 1.86 5.10 22.92
N ASN A 47 0.95 4.76 22.00
CA ASN A 47 -0.50 4.95 22.09
C ASN A 47 -0.98 6.41 22.15
N LYS A 48 -0.17 7.38 21.74
CA LYS A 48 -0.65 8.76 21.52
C LYS A 48 -1.54 8.81 20.29
N VAL A 49 -2.74 9.38 20.38
CA VAL A 49 -3.62 9.56 19.22
C VAL A 49 -2.98 10.52 18.21
N LEU A 50 -2.86 10.08 16.96
CA LEU A 50 -2.29 10.87 15.86
C LEU A 50 -3.37 11.34 14.87
N GLY A 51 -4.46 10.61 14.71
CA GLY A 51 -5.55 10.98 13.81
C GLY A 51 -6.42 9.79 13.39
N GLN A 52 -7.14 9.99 12.30
CA GLN A 52 -7.95 8.97 11.64
C GLN A 52 -7.62 8.94 10.15
N SER A 53 -7.79 7.78 9.53
CA SER A 53 -7.52 7.58 8.11
C SER A 53 -8.62 6.73 7.48
N SER A 54 -9.11 7.13 6.31
CA SER A 54 -10.01 6.35 5.46
C SER A 54 -9.27 6.00 4.18
N VAL A 55 -9.13 4.71 3.87
CA VAL A 55 -8.37 4.21 2.72
C VAL A 55 -9.30 3.40 1.83
N THR A 56 -9.53 3.88 0.60
CA THR A 56 -10.53 3.33 -0.32
C THR A 56 -9.97 3.15 -1.72
N LYS A 57 -10.64 2.33 -2.54
CA LYS A 57 -10.36 2.21 -3.97
C LYS A 57 -11.13 3.26 -4.77
N MET A 58 -10.52 3.74 -5.86
CA MET A 58 -11.12 4.64 -6.85
C MET A 58 -10.81 4.17 -8.28
N GLU A 59 -11.48 4.76 -9.26
CA GLU A 59 -11.25 4.50 -10.69
C GLU A 59 -11.23 3.02 -11.03
N LYS A 60 -12.27 2.28 -10.60
CA LYS A 60 -12.40 0.83 -10.80
C LYS A 60 -11.15 0.06 -10.35
N ASP A 61 -10.75 0.32 -9.10
CA ASP A 61 -9.64 -0.31 -8.37
C ASP A 61 -8.22 0.09 -8.80
N CYS A 62 -8.08 1.03 -9.73
CA CYS A 62 -6.76 1.50 -10.18
C CYS A 62 -6.04 2.40 -9.18
N ILE A 63 -6.77 3.05 -8.28
CA ILE A 63 -6.20 4.00 -7.31
C ILE A 63 -6.57 3.57 -5.89
N VAL A 64 -5.60 3.54 -4.99
CA VAL A 64 -5.79 3.49 -3.53
C VAL A 64 -5.68 4.91 -3.00
N ARG A 65 -6.81 5.49 -2.57
CA ARG A 65 -6.89 6.83 -2.00
C ARG A 65 -6.89 6.75 -0.47
N GLU A 66 -6.03 7.52 0.18
CA GLU A 66 -6.17 7.86 1.60
C GLU A 66 -6.85 9.22 1.77
N GLU A 67 -7.71 9.34 2.76
CA GLU A 67 -8.15 10.59 3.35
C GLU A 67 -7.74 10.63 4.82
N TRP A 68 -6.85 11.57 5.16
CA TRP A 68 -6.26 11.73 6.48
C TRP A 68 -6.90 12.89 7.24
N SER A 69 -7.23 12.64 8.51
CA SER A 69 -7.66 13.64 9.48
C SER A 69 -6.77 13.58 10.71
N GLY A 70 -5.74 14.43 10.75
CA GLY A 70 -4.77 14.48 11.84
C GLY A 70 -5.31 15.15 13.11
N ALA A 71 -4.91 14.64 14.27
CA ALA A 71 -5.27 15.19 15.58
C ALA A 71 -4.72 16.62 15.79
N SER A 72 -3.70 17.03 15.03
CA SER A 72 -3.17 18.40 15.00
C SER A 72 -3.99 19.37 14.13
N GLY A 73 -5.04 18.90 13.44
CA GLY A 73 -5.86 19.68 12.53
C GLY A 73 -5.39 19.65 11.06
N VAL A 74 -4.22 19.06 10.77
CA VAL A 74 -3.77 18.86 9.38
C VAL A 74 -4.62 17.77 8.73
N THR A 75 -5.16 18.07 7.55
CA THR A 75 -5.88 17.10 6.71
C THR A 75 -5.11 16.90 5.41
N GLY A 76 -5.28 15.76 4.76
CA GLY A 76 -4.60 15.47 3.51
C GLY A 76 -5.15 14.26 2.79
N ARG A 77 -4.69 14.06 1.56
CA ARG A 77 -5.05 12.90 0.75
C ARG A 77 -3.81 12.35 0.05
N SER A 78 -3.67 11.03 0.02
CA SER A 78 -2.75 10.35 -0.91
C SER A 78 -3.53 9.67 -2.03
N PHE A 79 -2.92 9.62 -3.21
CA PHE A 79 -3.34 8.84 -4.36
C PHE A 79 -2.21 7.89 -4.73
N ASN A 80 -2.44 6.60 -4.59
CA ASN A 80 -1.46 5.55 -4.80
C ASN A 80 -1.91 4.67 -5.97
N TYR A 81 -1.04 4.43 -6.94
CA TYR A 81 -1.36 3.66 -8.13
C TYR A 81 -0.15 2.87 -8.60
N TYR A 82 -0.41 1.75 -9.28
CA TYR A 82 0.64 0.97 -9.92
C TYR A 82 0.79 1.44 -11.37
N ASP A 83 1.99 1.90 -11.71
CA ASP A 83 2.36 2.24 -13.08
C ASP A 83 2.83 0.97 -13.80
N VAL A 84 2.05 0.54 -14.79
CA VAL A 84 2.30 -0.70 -15.54
C VAL A 84 3.51 -0.57 -16.46
N GLU A 85 3.74 0.61 -17.04
CA GLU A 85 4.85 0.85 -17.97
C GLU A 85 6.20 0.83 -17.24
N GLU A 86 6.26 1.45 -16.07
CA GLU A 86 7.45 1.50 -15.23
C GLU A 86 7.56 0.32 -14.25
N SER A 87 6.51 -0.50 -14.14
CA SER A 87 6.41 -1.60 -13.16
C SER A 87 6.70 -1.16 -11.72
N THR A 88 6.20 0.02 -11.35
CA THR A 88 6.46 0.65 -10.04
C THR A 88 5.17 1.18 -9.43
N TRP A 89 5.08 1.17 -8.10
CA TRP A 89 4.08 1.95 -7.39
C TRP A 89 4.48 3.42 -7.36
N LYS A 90 3.49 4.30 -7.47
CA LYS A 90 3.61 5.75 -7.37
C LYS A 90 2.60 6.29 -6.35
N GLN A 91 3.01 7.33 -5.62
CA GLN A 91 2.14 8.07 -4.71
C GLN A 91 2.27 9.58 -4.94
N LEU A 92 1.15 10.27 -4.95
CA LEU A 92 1.06 11.71 -4.73
C LEU A 92 0.27 11.99 -3.45
N TRP A 93 0.89 12.69 -2.50
CA TRP A 93 0.24 13.25 -1.31
C TRP A 93 0.09 14.77 -1.44
N LEU A 94 -1.06 15.27 -0.97
CA LEU A 94 -1.38 16.69 -0.87
C LEU A 94 -2.05 16.96 0.48
N ASP A 95 -1.63 18.00 1.20
CA ASP A 95 -2.24 18.38 2.48
C ASP A 95 -2.74 19.82 2.55
N SER A 96 -3.56 20.08 3.58
CA SER A 96 -4.15 21.38 3.88
C SER A 96 -3.13 22.45 4.26
N GLY A 97 -1.88 22.07 4.50
CA GLY A 97 -0.77 23.00 4.71
C GLY A 97 -0.12 23.48 3.40
N GLY A 98 -0.59 22.99 2.24
CA GLY A 98 -0.03 23.31 0.93
C GLY A 98 1.23 22.50 0.61
N SER A 99 1.56 21.47 1.39
CA SER A 99 2.68 20.59 1.07
C SER A 99 2.26 19.48 0.12
N ASN A 100 3.23 18.98 -0.64
CA ASN A 100 3.07 17.79 -1.46
C ASN A 100 4.25 16.83 -1.27
N LEU A 101 4.00 15.55 -1.55
CA LEU A 101 5.02 14.52 -1.56
C LEU A 101 4.77 13.55 -2.71
N ASN A 102 5.78 13.37 -3.56
CA ASN A 102 5.77 12.41 -4.65
C ASN A 102 6.73 11.27 -4.30
N LEU A 103 6.24 10.04 -4.28
CA LEU A 103 7.02 8.85 -3.99
C LEU A 103 6.88 7.79 -5.07
N THR A 104 7.90 6.98 -5.24
CA THR A 104 7.93 5.81 -6.12
C THR A 104 8.53 4.63 -5.38
N GLY A 105 8.11 3.41 -5.69
CA GLY A 105 8.72 2.21 -5.12
C GLY A 105 7.93 0.95 -5.38
N GLU A 106 7.98 0.00 -4.45
CA GLU A 106 7.56 -1.37 -4.71
C GLU A 106 6.98 -2.03 -3.46
N PHE A 107 6.22 -3.10 -3.70
CA PHE A 107 5.87 -4.04 -2.65
C PHE A 107 6.93 -5.12 -2.55
N LYS A 108 7.51 -5.30 -1.35
CA LYS A 108 8.47 -6.36 -1.05
C LYS A 108 8.32 -6.85 0.37
N ASP A 109 8.50 -8.15 0.57
CA ASP A 109 8.55 -8.79 1.90
C ASP A 109 7.37 -8.40 2.82
N GLY A 110 6.16 -8.34 2.26
CA GLY A 110 4.94 -8.00 3.03
C GLY A 110 4.77 -6.50 3.33
N SER A 111 5.61 -5.64 2.76
CA SER A 111 5.57 -4.19 2.96
C SER A 111 5.52 -3.42 1.65
N MET A 112 4.76 -2.33 1.63
CA MET A 112 4.85 -1.31 0.58
C MET A 112 5.94 -0.32 0.97
N VAL A 113 6.96 -0.12 0.13
CA VAL A 113 8.07 0.80 0.41
C VAL A 113 8.17 1.81 -0.73
N LEU A 114 7.87 3.08 -0.43
CA LEU A 114 7.93 4.18 -1.41
C LEU A 114 8.93 5.25 -0.96
N GLN A 115 9.69 5.81 -1.89
CA GLN A 115 10.71 6.82 -1.65
C GLN A 115 10.60 7.99 -2.62
N SER A 116 10.94 9.20 -2.17
CA SER A 116 11.00 10.38 -3.03
C SER A 116 12.26 10.38 -3.90
N GLY A 117 12.31 11.28 -4.90
CA GLY A 117 13.61 11.71 -5.43
C GLY A 117 14.45 12.45 -4.37
N LEU A 118 15.72 12.73 -4.68
CA LEU A 118 16.60 13.49 -3.79
C LEU A 118 16.10 14.94 -3.68
N LYS A 119 15.87 15.41 -2.46
CA LYS A 119 15.31 16.74 -2.16
C LYS A 119 16.33 17.59 -1.43
N ARG A 120 16.35 18.89 -1.73
CA ARG A 120 17.14 19.86 -0.97
C ARG A 120 16.44 20.24 0.32
N GLY A 121 17.10 20.08 1.46
CA GLY A 121 16.55 20.45 2.76
C GLY A 121 17.17 21.73 3.34
N LYS A 122 16.53 22.26 4.39
CA LYS A 122 17.03 23.43 5.13
C LYS A 122 18.03 23.07 6.22
N LYS A 123 17.78 21.96 6.93
CA LYS A 123 18.62 21.45 8.04
C LYS A 123 19.61 20.38 7.58
N ILE A 124 19.20 19.57 6.60
CA ILE A 124 20.01 18.57 5.93
C ILE A 124 20.10 19.03 4.48
N SER A 125 21.31 19.12 3.93
CA SER A 125 21.52 19.70 2.60
C SER A 125 20.72 18.95 1.52
N TRP A 126 20.77 17.62 1.56
CA TRP A 126 20.08 16.73 0.64
C TRP A 126 19.55 15.50 1.38
N TYR A 127 18.31 15.12 1.10
CA TYR A 127 17.64 14.02 1.80
C TYR A 127 16.60 13.32 0.92
N TYR A 128 16.21 12.12 1.34
CA TYR A 128 15.06 11.39 0.81
C TYR A 128 13.97 11.27 1.88
N ASP A 129 12.71 11.28 1.44
CA ASP A 129 11.58 10.79 2.23
C ASP A 129 11.34 9.32 1.85
N ARG A 130 11.42 8.40 2.81
CA ARG A 130 11.05 6.98 2.61
C ARG A 130 9.90 6.62 3.53
N ILE A 131 8.82 6.09 2.97
CA ILE A 131 7.67 5.62 3.74
C ILE A 131 7.48 4.13 3.51
N THR A 132 7.37 3.38 4.60
CA THR A 132 7.11 1.94 4.60
C THR A 132 5.78 1.67 5.29
N TRP A 133 4.89 0.95 4.62
CA TRP A 133 3.66 0.40 5.20
C TRP A 133 3.81 -1.11 5.33
N THR A 134 3.73 -1.62 6.55
CA THR A 134 3.87 -3.04 6.85
C THR A 134 2.56 -3.59 7.38
N LYS A 135 2.06 -4.65 6.77
CA LYS A 135 0.94 -5.43 7.32
C LYS A 135 1.41 -6.15 8.58
N ILE A 136 0.83 -5.83 9.73
CA ILE A 136 1.11 -6.51 10.99
C ILE A 136 0.15 -7.70 11.15
N ASP A 137 -1.15 -7.45 10.99
CA ASP A 137 -2.20 -8.46 10.98
C ASP A 137 -3.39 -7.97 10.11
N ASN A 138 -4.56 -8.62 10.18
CA ASN A 138 -5.73 -8.26 9.36
C ASN A 138 -6.35 -6.90 9.73
N ASN A 139 -6.11 -6.42 10.94
CA ASN A 139 -6.70 -5.21 11.52
C ASN A 139 -5.65 -4.19 11.99
N THR A 140 -4.38 -4.43 11.67
CA THR A 140 -3.26 -3.57 12.07
C THR A 140 -2.27 -3.37 10.93
N VAL A 141 -1.98 -2.11 10.62
CA VAL A 141 -0.91 -1.68 9.71
C VAL A 141 0.01 -0.72 10.43
N SER A 142 1.33 -0.86 10.24
CA SER A 142 2.29 0.16 10.70
C SER A 142 2.80 0.96 9.51
N GLN A 143 2.85 2.28 9.67
CA GLN A 143 3.46 3.20 8.72
C GLN A 143 4.67 3.87 9.38
N MET A 144 5.83 3.77 8.75
CA MET A 144 7.06 4.43 9.17
C MET A 144 7.52 5.38 8.07
N TRP A 145 7.62 6.69 8.37
CA TRP A 145 8.21 7.69 7.50
C TRP A 145 9.57 8.11 8.04
N GLU A 146 10.61 7.74 7.31
CA GLU A 146 12.01 8.03 7.61
C GLU A 146 12.55 9.15 6.70
N ILE A 147 13.40 9.99 7.28
CA ILE A 147 14.23 10.95 6.55
C ILE A 147 15.63 10.34 6.44
N LEU A 148 16.10 10.18 5.21
CA LEU A 148 17.41 9.60 4.91
C LEU A 148 18.34 10.69 4.36
N ASP A 149 19.64 10.63 4.68
CA ASP A 149 20.64 11.50 4.06
C ASP A 149 20.92 11.09 2.60
N ALA A 150 21.77 11.84 1.91
CA ALA A 150 22.16 11.54 0.53
C ALA A 150 22.86 10.17 0.35
N ASN A 151 23.36 9.57 1.43
CA ASN A 151 23.94 8.22 1.43
C ASN A 151 22.92 7.16 1.91
N GLU A 152 21.63 7.50 1.89
CA GLU A 152 20.50 6.68 2.35
C GLU A 152 20.57 6.23 3.82
N ARG A 153 21.37 6.90 4.64
CA ARG A 153 21.42 6.60 6.07
C ARG A 153 20.28 7.32 6.77
N ARG A 154 19.56 6.60 7.63
CA ARG A 154 18.48 7.21 8.41
C ARG A 154 19.01 8.29 9.34
N VAL A 155 18.43 9.48 9.21
CA VAL A 155 18.73 10.64 10.05
C VAL A 155 17.65 10.84 11.11
N SER A 156 16.38 10.67 10.75
CA SER A 156 15.26 10.85 11.68
C SER A 156 14.01 10.11 11.21
N VAL A 157 13.04 9.98 12.13
CA VAL A 157 11.67 9.52 11.83
C VAL A 157 10.76 10.73 11.84
N ALA A 158 10.11 11.01 10.72
CA ALA A 158 9.15 12.10 10.59
C ALA A 158 7.76 11.72 11.12
N PHE A 159 7.38 10.45 10.97
CA PHE A 159 6.10 9.91 11.44
C PHE A 159 6.20 8.40 11.69
N HIS A 160 5.61 7.93 12.78
CA HIS A 160 5.40 6.50 13.03
C HIS A 160 3.96 6.29 13.51
N GLY A 161 3.13 5.76 12.62
CA GLY A 161 1.72 5.49 12.86
C GLY A 161 1.43 3.99 12.96
N VAL A 162 0.54 3.64 13.88
CA VAL A 162 -0.08 2.32 14.02
C VAL A 162 -1.56 2.50 13.74
N TYR A 163 -1.99 1.99 12.60
CA TYR A 163 -3.35 2.03 12.10
C TYR A 163 -4.09 0.82 12.67
N ARG A 164 -5.12 1.04 13.48
CA ARG A 164 -6.00 -0.01 14.01
C ARG A 164 -7.39 0.16 13.41
N ARG A 165 -7.91 -0.92 12.82
CA ARG A 165 -9.19 -0.91 12.10
C ARG A 165 -10.31 -0.46 13.05
N LYS A 166 -11.21 0.40 12.57
CA LYS A 166 -12.45 0.73 13.28
C LYS A 166 -13.33 -0.53 13.30
N ILE A 167 -13.82 -0.90 14.48
CA ILE A 167 -14.77 -2.01 14.70
C ILE A 167 -16.17 -1.44 14.71
#